data_AF-A0A8T3YWI2-F1
#
_entry.id   AF-A0A8T3YWI2-F1
#
_cell.length_a   1.000
_cell.length_b   1.000
_cell.length_c   1.000
_cell.angle_alpha   90.00
_cell.angle_beta   90.00
_cell.angle_gamma   90.00
#
_symmetry.space_group_name_H-M   'P 1'
#
loop_
_entity.id
_entity.type
_entity.pdbx_description
1 polymer ?
#
loop_
_entity_poly.entity_id
_entity_poly.type
_entity_poly.pdbx_seq_one_letter_code
_entity_poly.pdbx_strand_id
1 'polypeptide(L)'
;MTTNPTQPPAASQSPATSQPPATLLGNLSSGFDALAGIEEARDVRGRPQTTLDRLLEVGEYFIKEYSGRGDIYFSNVNAMNKDKAYVQLYQELEGQKLKGVDFTEEDLRQYVLAKANSDYSAEIQQKVLGMYTGALLQLLTERNKEQEKLTIFQFNGRGNRFDYLFYFAKFIDNIIIENFTGNGICGYIGSYNGNVNEIMCINIEGEGVCSNVGSYNGHVNSIILINGKGKFAASNIGSNKGHAEHAISINQDGDYTLADGGGHWGNLEHTIIINNVGKQQPFSVFNASKGTAIRIADWRNHESPNPEYMLRSIHYTQDKIVQLKPLFEKVLCITEQMKDKPLFIMLMLLNQVNSLVQRIPFGKYDLEDYRD
;
A
#
# COMPACT_ATOMS: atom_id res chain seq x y z
N MET A 1 20.62 51.32 -39.24
CA MET A 1 20.39 50.11 -38.42
C MET A 1 19.13 49.46 -38.96
N THR A 2 19.32 48.40 -39.73
CA THR A 2 18.32 47.71 -40.56
C THR A 2 17.53 46.71 -39.73
N THR A 3 16.20 46.87 -39.69
CA THR A 3 15.24 45.94 -39.11
C THR A 3 14.88 44.86 -40.13
N ASN A 4 15.15 43.59 -39.79
CA ASN A 4 14.72 42.43 -40.58
C ASN A 4 13.20 42.20 -40.42
N PRO A 5 12.46 41.91 -41.50
CA PRO A 5 11.07 41.49 -41.39
C PRO A 5 10.97 39.98 -41.14
N THR A 6 10.12 39.62 -40.17
CA THR A 6 9.79 38.26 -39.77
C THR A 6 8.95 37.57 -40.86
N GLN A 7 9.42 36.43 -41.36
CA GLN A 7 8.67 35.54 -42.24
C GLN A 7 7.58 34.78 -41.45
N PRO A 8 6.38 34.56 -42.01
CA PRO A 8 5.37 33.70 -41.42
C PRO A 8 5.71 32.20 -41.65
N PRO A 9 5.25 31.30 -40.76
CA PRO A 9 5.54 29.87 -40.86
C PRO A 9 4.79 29.21 -42.02
N ALA A 10 5.47 28.27 -42.67
CA ALA A 10 4.96 27.47 -43.76
C ALA A 10 3.85 26.51 -43.29
N ALA A 11 2.75 26.47 -44.05
CA ALA A 11 1.67 25.52 -43.87
C ALA A 11 2.14 24.08 -44.14
N SER A 12 1.93 23.17 -43.19
CA SER A 12 2.17 21.74 -43.38
C SER A 12 1.07 21.15 -44.26
N GLN A 13 1.49 20.49 -45.34
CA GLN A 13 0.61 19.75 -46.23
C GLN A 13 0.30 18.39 -45.61
N SER A 14 -0.99 18.09 -45.41
CA SER A 14 -1.49 16.78 -45.01
C SER A 14 -1.23 15.74 -46.11
N PRO A 15 -0.75 14.53 -45.79
CA PRO A 15 -0.60 13.48 -46.77
C PRO A 15 -1.96 12.90 -47.18
N ALA A 16 -2.16 12.81 -48.49
CA ALA A 16 -3.33 12.21 -49.13
C ALA A 16 -3.47 10.73 -48.75
N THR A 17 -4.63 10.35 -48.24
CA THR A 17 -5.04 8.98 -47.97
C THR A 17 -5.40 8.28 -49.29
N SER A 18 -4.50 7.43 -49.78
CA SER A 18 -4.78 6.50 -50.87
C SER A 18 -5.73 5.40 -50.38
N GLN A 19 -6.97 5.40 -50.89
CA GLN A 19 -7.89 4.28 -50.69
C GLN A 19 -7.32 3.00 -51.32
N PRO A 20 -7.40 1.85 -50.64
CA PRO A 20 -7.06 0.58 -51.25
C PRO A 20 -8.12 0.19 -52.30
N PRO A 21 -7.73 -0.57 -53.34
CA PRO A 21 -8.65 -0.97 -54.39
C PRO A 21 -9.75 -1.88 -53.82
N ALA A 22 -10.98 -1.65 -54.27
CA ALA A 22 -12.15 -2.45 -53.92
C ALA A 22 -11.94 -3.90 -54.38
N THR A 23 -11.60 -4.78 -53.44
CA THR A 23 -11.53 -6.22 -53.67
C THR A 23 -12.95 -6.73 -53.93
N LEU A 24 -13.15 -7.36 -55.09
CA LEU A 24 -14.38 -8.04 -55.45
C LEU A 24 -14.84 -8.98 -54.32
N LEU A 25 -16.03 -8.70 -53.76
CA LEU A 25 -16.80 -9.61 -52.92
C LEU A 25 -17.30 -10.77 -53.79
N GLY A 26 -16.41 -11.74 -54.03
CA GLY A 26 -16.80 -13.05 -54.53
C GLY A 26 -17.50 -13.85 -53.43
N ASN A 27 -18.75 -14.25 -53.70
CA ASN A 27 -19.52 -15.33 -53.07
C ASN A 27 -18.90 -15.99 -51.83
N LEU A 28 -19.25 -15.51 -50.63
CA LEU A 28 -18.99 -16.17 -49.34
C LEU A 28 -20.11 -17.15 -48.91
N SER A 29 -20.89 -17.66 -49.86
CA SER A 29 -22.07 -18.51 -49.59
C SER A 29 -21.74 -19.98 -49.27
N SER A 30 -20.48 -20.42 -49.30
CA SER A 30 -20.11 -21.84 -49.10
C SER A 30 -19.07 -22.09 -48.00
N GLY A 31 -18.85 -21.12 -47.10
CA GLY A 31 -17.80 -21.20 -46.08
C GLY A 31 -18.08 -22.12 -44.89
N PHE A 32 -19.29 -22.68 -44.76
CA PHE A 32 -19.67 -23.56 -43.64
C PHE A 32 -19.47 -25.05 -43.93
N ASP A 33 -19.27 -25.45 -45.19
CA ASP A 33 -19.03 -26.86 -45.54
C ASP A 33 -17.65 -27.36 -45.04
N ALA A 34 -16.74 -26.45 -44.71
CA ALA A 34 -15.44 -26.78 -44.10
C ALA A 34 -15.51 -27.13 -42.60
N LEU A 35 -16.68 -27.02 -41.97
CA LEU A 35 -16.90 -27.40 -40.57
C LEU A 35 -17.49 -28.82 -40.41
N ALA A 36 -17.72 -29.53 -41.52
CA ALA A 36 -18.19 -30.93 -41.53
C ALA A 36 -17.18 -31.95 -40.94
N GLY A 37 -16.01 -31.49 -40.48
CA GLY A 37 -14.98 -32.32 -39.83
C GLY A 37 -14.95 -32.24 -38.28
N ILE A 38 -15.89 -31.54 -37.65
CA ILE A 38 -16.01 -31.47 -36.17
C ILE A 38 -17.14 -32.38 -35.67
N GLU A 39 -17.26 -33.58 -36.22
CA GLU A 39 -18.23 -34.59 -35.75
C GLU A 39 -17.65 -35.55 -34.70
N GLU A 40 -16.33 -35.56 -34.50
CA GLU A 40 -15.75 -36.26 -33.36
C GLU A 40 -15.83 -35.37 -32.12
N ALA A 41 -16.74 -35.76 -31.21
CA ALA A 41 -16.76 -35.26 -29.84
C ALA A 41 -15.36 -35.46 -29.25
N ARG A 42 -14.53 -34.41 -29.33
CA ARG A 42 -13.21 -34.40 -28.70
C ARG A 42 -13.46 -34.73 -27.25
N ASP A 43 -12.89 -35.83 -26.79
CA ASP A 43 -12.87 -36.23 -25.39
C ASP A 43 -12.06 -35.16 -24.65
N VAL A 44 -12.71 -34.04 -24.31
CA VAL A 44 -12.12 -32.92 -23.58
C VAL A 44 -11.93 -33.42 -22.15
N ARG A 45 -10.84 -34.15 -21.94
CA ARG A 45 -10.36 -34.46 -20.60
C ARG A 45 -10.13 -33.13 -19.90
N GLY A 46 -10.92 -32.87 -18.87
CA GLY A 46 -10.79 -31.66 -18.06
C GLY A 46 -9.34 -31.53 -17.61
N ARG A 47 -8.71 -30.39 -17.90
CA ARG A 47 -7.37 -30.11 -17.38
C ARG A 47 -7.42 -30.17 -15.84
N PRO A 48 -6.38 -30.69 -15.16
CA PRO A 48 -6.31 -30.63 -13.71
C PRO A 48 -6.44 -29.18 -13.24
N GLN A 49 -7.23 -28.95 -12.19
CA GLN A 49 -7.36 -27.62 -11.60
C GLN A 49 -6.02 -27.21 -10.99
N THR A 50 -5.52 -26.04 -11.40
CA THR A 50 -4.29 -25.48 -10.82
C THR A 50 -4.57 -24.82 -9.47
N THR A 51 -3.54 -24.59 -8.65
CA THR A 51 -3.65 -23.81 -7.41
C THR A 51 -4.24 -22.43 -7.69
N LEU A 52 -3.79 -21.75 -8.74
CA LEU A 52 -4.35 -20.47 -9.18
C LEU A 52 -5.84 -20.56 -9.52
N ASP A 53 -6.26 -21.57 -10.32
CA ASP A 53 -7.68 -21.77 -10.63
C ASP A 53 -8.51 -21.93 -9.34
N ARG A 54 -7.96 -22.62 -8.33
CA ARG A 54 -8.62 -22.81 -7.04
C ARG A 54 -8.72 -21.51 -6.23
N LEU A 55 -7.65 -20.71 -6.17
CA LEU A 55 -7.70 -19.40 -5.51
C LEU A 55 -8.70 -18.46 -6.20
N LEU A 56 -8.74 -18.46 -7.54
CA LEU A 56 -9.71 -17.68 -8.31
C LEU A 56 -11.16 -18.10 -8.01
N GLU A 57 -11.44 -19.41 -8.03
CA GLU A 57 -12.77 -19.96 -7.71
C GLU A 57 -13.23 -19.54 -6.31
N VAL A 58 -12.36 -19.70 -5.30
CA VAL A 58 -12.69 -19.37 -3.92
C VAL A 58 -12.85 -17.85 -3.73
N GLY A 59 -12.03 -17.04 -4.39
CA GLY A 59 -12.16 -15.58 -4.37
C GLY A 59 -13.52 -15.11 -4.92
N GLU A 60 -13.95 -15.63 -6.07
CA GLU A 60 -15.28 -15.32 -6.63
C GLU A 60 -16.42 -15.71 -5.69
N TYR A 61 -16.29 -16.86 -5.02
CA TYR A 61 -17.23 -17.29 -4.00
C TYR A 61 -17.38 -16.25 -2.89
N PHE A 62 -16.27 -15.78 -2.30
CA PHE A 62 -16.31 -14.80 -1.22
C PHE A 62 -16.86 -13.45 -1.69
N ILE A 63 -16.48 -12.99 -2.88
CA ILE A 63 -17.00 -11.75 -3.45
C ILE A 63 -18.51 -11.84 -3.61
N LYS A 64 -19.04 -12.92 -4.19
CA LYS A 64 -20.49 -13.12 -4.34
C LYS A 64 -21.20 -13.19 -2.99
N GLU A 65 -20.69 -13.99 -2.07
CA GLU A 65 -21.32 -14.27 -0.78
C GLU A 65 -21.35 -13.04 0.13
N TYR A 66 -20.21 -12.36 0.31
CA TYR A 66 -20.10 -11.26 1.27
C TYR A 66 -20.59 -9.92 0.69
N SER A 67 -20.52 -9.72 -0.64
CA SER A 67 -21.11 -8.52 -1.25
C SER A 67 -22.64 -8.54 -1.17
N GLY A 68 -23.27 -9.72 -1.24
CA GLY A 68 -24.72 -9.86 -1.05
C GLY A 68 -25.20 -9.51 0.36
N ARG A 69 -24.30 -9.45 1.34
CA ARG A 69 -24.56 -9.10 2.75
C ARG A 69 -24.09 -7.68 3.11
N GLY A 70 -23.70 -6.89 2.11
CA GLY A 70 -22.85 -5.69 2.25
C GLY A 70 -23.35 -4.64 3.25
N ASP A 71 -24.65 -4.39 3.32
CA ASP A 71 -25.23 -3.33 4.18
C ASP A 71 -24.95 -3.56 5.67
N ILE A 72 -24.90 -4.81 6.11
CA ILE A 72 -24.73 -5.16 7.53
C ILE A 72 -23.27 -5.02 7.97
N TYR A 73 -22.34 -5.46 7.11
CA TYR A 73 -20.94 -5.61 7.47
C TYR A 73 -20.06 -4.41 7.09
N PHE A 74 -20.44 -3.69 6.04
CA PHE A 74 -19.57 -2.69 5.41
C PHE A 74 -20.18 -1.29 5.35
N SER A 75 -21.32 -1.07 6.02
CA SER A 75 -21.80 0.28 6.29
C SER A 75 -20.68 1.09 6.97
N ASN A 76 -20.56 2.37 6.57
CA ASN A 76 -19.46 3.24 6.98
C ASN A 76 -19.41 3.55 8.50
N VAL A 77 -20.34 3.01 9.28
CA VAL A 77 -20.59 3.44 10.66
C VAL A 77 -19.83 2.59 11.68
N ASN A 78 -19.36 1.37 11.35
CA ASN A 78 -18.75 0.50 12.36
C ASN A 78 -17.59 -0.36 11.86
N ALA A 79 -16.37 0.07 12.20
CA ALA A 79 -15.14 -0.65 11.88
C ALA A 79 -15.07 -2.04 12.57
N MET A 80 -15.74 -2.22 13.72
CA MET A 80 -15.83 -3.53 14.40
C MET A 80 -16.67 -4.55 13.63
N ASN A 81 -17.64 -4.12 12.81
CA ASN A 81 -18.40 -5.04 11.94
C ASN A 81 -17.54 -5.54 10.78
N LYS A 82 -16.67 -4.68 10.24
CA LYS A 82 -15.70 -5.07 9.21
C LYS A 82 -14.69 -6.10 9.74
N ASP A 83 -14.22 -5.92 10.98
CA ASP A 83 -13.36 -6.92 11.64
C ASP A 83 -14.07 -8.27 11.80
N LYS A 84 -15.33 -8.26 12.27
CA LYS A 84 -16.13 -9.50 12.36
C LYS A 84 -16.31 -10.17 10.99
N ALA A 85 -16.54 -9.39 9.93
CA ALA A 85 -16.64 -9.92 8.57
C ALA A 85 -15.32 -10.57 8.12
N TYR A 86 -14.19 -9.91 8.37
CA TYR A 86 -12.86 -10.45 8.07
C TYR A 86 -12.59 -11.75 8.85
N VAL A 87 -12.88 -11.80 10.15
CA VAL A 87 -12.70 -13.02 10.97
C VAL A 87 -13.55 -14.17 10.44
N GLN A 88 -14.81 -13.92 10.08
CA GLN A 88 -15.69 -14.94 9.49
C GLN A 88 -15.15 -15.44 8.15
N LEU A 89 -14.72 -14.52 7.28
CA LEU A 89 -14.11 -14.84 6.00
C LEU A 89 -12.86 -15.71 6.18
N TYR A 90 -11.95 -15.30 7.08
CA TYR A 90 -10.71 -16.01 7.37
C TYR A 90 -10.97 -17.45 7.86
N GLN A 91 -11.87 -17.62 8.84
CA GLN A 91 -12.21 -18.92 9.40
C GLN A 91 -12.81 -19.87 8.35
N GLU A 92 -13.65 -19.35 7.45
CA GLU A 92 -14.22 -20.14 6.35
C GLU A 92 -13.16 -20.48 5.29
N LEU A 93 -12.28 -19.52 4.97
CA LEU A 93 -11.19 -19.69 4.03
C LEU A 93 -10.25 -20.83 4.46
N GLU A 94 -9.71 -20.72 5.66
CA GLU A 94 -8.75 -21.66 6.24
C GLU A 94 -9.41 -23.01 6.53
N GLY A 95 -10.53 -23.00 7.25
CA GLY A 95 -11.15 -24.21 7.79
C GLY A 95 -11.93 -25.04 6.77
N GLN A 96 -12.34 -24.43 5.64
CA GLN A 96 -13.23 -25.08 4.68
C GLN A 96 -12.74 -24.97 3.24
N LYS A 97 -12.52 -23.75 2.73
CA LYS A 97 -12.35 -23.56 1.27
C LYS A 97 -10.95 -23.93 0.77
N LEU A 98 -9.93 -23.65 1.56
CA LEU A 98 -8.51 -23.91 1.27
C LEU A 98 -7.87 -24.90 2.25
N LYS A 99 -8.68 -25.65 2.99
CA LYS A 99 -8.19 -26.74 3.83
C LYS A 99 -7.47 -27.77 2.96
N GLY A 100 -6.18 -27.99 3.23
CA GLY A 100 -5.33 -28.92 2.47
C GLY A 100 -4.92 -28.44 1.08
N VAL A 101 -5.21 -27.18 0.71
CA VAL A 101 -4.70 -26.56 -0.51
C VAL A 101 -3.42 -25.83 -0.15
N ASP A 102 -2.27 -26.36 -0.57
CA ASP A 102 -0.99 -25.68 -0.42
C ASP A 102 -0.80 -24.64 -1.53
N PHE A 103 -0.37 -23.44 -1.15
CA PHE A 103 -0.01 -22.37 -2.08
C PHE A 103 1.18 -21.61 -1.52
N THR A 104 1.94 -20.99 -2.41
CA THR A 104 3.19 -20.30 -2.13
C THR A 104 3.05 -18.79 -2.30
N GLU A 105 4.11 -18.04 -2.00
CA GLU A 105 4.21 -16.62 -2.32
C GLU A 105 3.97 -16.38 -3.82
N GLU A 106 4.48 -17.25 -4.69
CA GLU A 106 4.34 -17.09 -6.14
C GLU A 106 2.89 -17.28 -6.61
N ASP A 107 2.16 -18.24 -6.04
CA ASP A 107 0.74 -18.43 -6.33
C ASP A 107 -0.09 -17.20 -5.91
N LEU A 108 0.24 -16.61 -4.75
CA LEU A 108 -0.40 -15.37 -4.29
C LEU A 108 -0.09 -14.19 -5.21
N ARG A 109 1.16 -14.06 -5.68
CA ARG A 109 1.53 -13.04 -6.69
C ARG A 109 0.73 -13.21 -7.98
N GLN A 110 0.62 -14.45 -8.47
CA GLN A 110 -0.16 -14.75 -9.68
C GLN A 110 -1.64 -14.44 -9.49
N TYR A 111 -2.21 -14.74 -8.33
CA TYR A 111 -3.58 -14.36 -8.00
C TYR A 111 -3.78 -12.85 -8.03
N VAL A 112 -2.89 -12.09 -7.36
CA VAL A 112 -2.97 -10.62 -7.33
C VAL A 112 -2.85 -10.06 -8.74
N LEU A 113 -1.95 -10.58 -9.59
CA LEU A 113 -1.85 -10.18 -11.00
C LEU A 113 -3.12 -10.46 -11.78
N ALA A 114 -3.72 -11.64 -11.60
CA ALA A 114 -4.95 -12.03 -12.30
C ALA A 114 -6.17 -11.20 -11.87
N LYS A 115 -6.15 -10.61 -10.67
CA LYS A 115 -7.22 -9.76 -10.12
C LYS A 115 -6.96 -8.26 -10.20
N ALA A 116 -5.73 -7.87 -10.52
CA ALA A 116 -5.39 -6.48 -10.73
C ALA A 116 -6.18 -5.91 -11.93
N ASN A 117 -6.55 -4.64 -11.84
CA ASN A 117 -7.43 -3.97 -12.80
C ASN A 117 -8.81 -4.64 -12.97
N SER A 118 -9.29 -5.37 -11.95
CA SER A 118 -10.64 -5.95 -11.98
C SER A 118 -11.70 -4.87 -12.20
N ASP A 119 -12.76 -5.26 -12.88
CA ASP A 119 -13.88 -4.41 -13.30
C ASP A 119 -15.00 -4.32 -12.26
N TYR A 120 -14.75 -4.78 -11.03
CA TYR A 120 -15.70 -4.65 -9.92
C TYR A 120 -16.01 -3.17 -9.67
N SER A 121 -17.22 -2.75 -10.07
CA SER A 121 -17.64 -1.36 -9.99
C SER A 121 -18.11 -0.95 -8.60
N ALA A 122 -18.52 -1.92 -7.78
CA ALA A 122 -19.03 -1.66 -6.44
C ALA A 122 -17.88 -1.70 -5.42
N GLU A 123 -17.73 -0.63 -4.63
CA GLU A 123 -16.72 -0.50 -3.58
C GLU A 123 -16.73 -1.69 -2.60
N ILE A 124 -17.92 -2.24 -2.33
CA ILE A 124 -18.10 -3.43 -1.49
C ILE A 124 -17.35 -4.66 -2.04
N GLN A 125 -17.43 -4.91 -3.35
CA GLN A 125 -16.75 -6.04 -3.99
C GLN A 125 -15.25 -5.86 -3.92
N GLN A 126 -14.76 -4.64 -4.11
CA GLN A 126 -13.34 -4.30 -4.00
C GLN A 126 -12.82 -4.51 -2.57
N LYS A 127 -13.58 -4.08 -1.54
CA LYS A 127 -13.24 -4.34 -0.13
C LYS A 127 -13.21 -5.82 0.20
N VAL A 128 -14.17 -6.60 -0.28
CA VAL A 128 -14.21 -8.05 -0.05
C VAL A 128 -13.05 -8.75 -0.76
N LEU A 129 -12.72 -8.37 -2.00
CA LEU A 129 -11.53 -8.84 -2.70
C LEU A 129 -10.26 -8.48 -1.90
N GLY A 130 -10.20 -7.26 -1.36
CA GLY A 130 -9.14 -6.81 -0.47
C GLY A 130 -8.98 -7.66 0.78
N MET A 131 -10.07 -7.92 1.50
CA MET A 131 -10.11 -8.82 2.66
C MET A 131 -9.68 -10.24 2.30
N TYR A 132 -10.12 -10.74 1.14
CA TYR A 132 -9.72 -12.07 0.65
C TYR A 132 -8.21 -12.14 0.41
N THR A 133 -7.62 -11.17 -0.27
CA THR A 133 -6.15 -11.12 -0.43
C THR A 133 -5.43 -11.00 0.91
N GLY A 134 -5.96 -10.21 1.85
CA GLY A 134 -5.42 -10.10 3.20
C GLY A 134 -5.43 -11.44 3.96
N ALA A 135 -6.54 -12.17 3.86
CA ALA A 135 -6.70 -13.50 4.46
C ALA A 135 -5.75 -14.53 3.84
N LEU A 136 -5.53 -14.50 2.52
CA LEU A 136 -4.53 -15.34 1.86
C LEU A 136 -3.11 -15.06 2.37
N LEU A 137 -2.73 -13.79 2.49
CA LEU A 137 -1.41 -13.42 2.99
C LEU A 137 -1.20 -13.83 4.46
N GLN A 138 -2.22 -13.67 5.29
CA GLN A 138 -2.20 -14.14 6.67
C GLN A 138 -2.05 -15.67 6.74
N LEU A 139 -2.86 -16.41 5.98
CA LEU A 139 -2.80 -17.88 5.95
C LEU A 139 -1.44 -18.40 5.48
N LEU A 140 -0.85 -17.75 4.47
CA LEU A 140 0.50 -18.06 4.01
C LEU A 140 1.53 -17.83 5.12
N THR A 141 1.40 -16.72 5.86
CA THR A 141 2.29 -16.38 6.98
C THR A 141 2.21 -17.43 8.09
N GLU A 142 0.98 -17.81 8.48
CA GLU A 142 0.76 -18.81 9.55
C GLU A 142 1.34 -20.18 9.15
N ARG A 143 1.14 -20.63 7.92
CA ARG A 143 1.70 -21.90 7.42
C ARG A 143 3.22 -21.91 7.31
N ASN A 144 3.82 -20.79 6.90
CA ASN A 144 5.28 -20.65 6.90
C ASN A 144 5.83 -20.69 8.34
N LYS A 145 5.15 -20.05 9.28
CA LYS A 145 5.52 -20.07 10.70
C LYS A 145 5.44 -21.47 11.30
N GLU A 146 4.44 -22.29 10.93
CA GLU A 146 4.37 -23.71 11.30
C GLU A 146 5.59 -24.52 10.80
N GLN A 147 6.23 -24.06 9.73
CA GLN A 147 7.46 -24.62 9.19
C GLN A 147 8.73 -23.90 9.67
N GLU A 148 8.63 -23.05 10.71
CA GLU A 148 9.73 -22.23 11.24
C GLU A 148 10.35 -21.29 10.20
N LYS A 149 9.58 -20.86 9.20
CA LYS A 149 10.00 -19.93 8.16
C LYS A 149 9.38 -18.56 8.38
N LEU A 150 10.21 -17.53 8.24
CA LEU A 150 9.78 -16.13 8.20
C LEU A 150 9.16 -15.83 6.83
N THR A 151 8.00 -15.18 6.82
CA THR A 151 7.36 -14.74 5.58
C THR A 151 7.84 -13.35 5.19
N ILE A 152 8.36 -13.21 3.98
CA ILE A 152 8.70 -11.91 3.40
C ILE A 152 7.97 -11.82 2.06
N PHE A 153 6.77 -11.25 2.08
CA PHE A 153 5.97 -11.12 0.88
C PHE A 153 6.30 -9.81 0.15
N GLN A 154 7.10 -9.93 -0.91
CA GLN A 154 7.37 -8.82 -1.81
C GLN A 154 6.55 -8.95 -3.10
N PHE A 155 5.90 -7.85 -3.50
CA PHE A 155 5.18 -7.79 -4.76
C PHE A 155 5.24 -6.42 -5.45
N ASN A 156 5.50 -6.45 -6.75
CA ASN A 156 5.56 -5.27 -7.60
C ASN A 156 4.38 -5.29 -8.60
N GLY A 157 3.49 -4.33 -8.46
CA GLY A 157 2.25 -4.22 -9.22
C GLY A 157 2.44 -3.77 -10.67
N ARG A 158 3.63 -3.31 -11.06
CA ARG A 158 3.95 -2.84 -12.42
C ARG A 158 3.00 -1.75 -12.94
N GLY A 159 2.53 -0.88 -12.05
CA GLY A 159 1.60 0.21 -12.35
C GLY A 159 0.13 -0.21 -12.40
N ASN A 160 -0.20 -1.48 -12.13
CA ASN A 160 -1.58 -1.93 -12.11
C ASN A 160 -2.39 -1.29 -10.96
N ARG A 161 -3.70 -1.31 -11.11
CA ARG A 161 -4.65 -0.87 -10.07
C ARG A 161 -5.11 -2.05 -9.20
N PHE A 162 -5.16 -1.86 -7.89
CA PHE A 162 -5.77 -2.79 -6.94
C PHE A 162 -6.29 -2.06 -5.70
N ASP A 163 -7.59 -1.75 -5.67
CA ASP A 163 -8.21 -1.14 -4.48
C ASP A 163 -8.28 -2.16 -3.33
N TYR A 164 -7.94 -1.70 -2.12
CA TYR A 164 -7.96 -2.47 -0.88
C TYR A 164 -7.04 -3.70 -0.88
N LEU A 165 -5.95 -3.71 -1.65
CA LEU A 165 -5.00 -4.83 -1.64
C LEU A 165 -4.50 -5.14 -0.21
N PHE A 166 -4.62 -6.39 0.23
CA PHE A 166 -4.24 -6.86 1.58
C PHE A 166 -4.95 -6.16 2.75
N TYR A 167 -6.18 -5.68 2.53
CA TYR A 167 -7.00 -5.03 3.55
C TYR A 167 -7.32 -5.97 4.73
N PHE A 168 -7.23 -5.45 5.96
CA PHE A 168 -7.54 -6.15 7.23
C PHE A 168 -6.66 -7.35 7.62
N ALA A 169 -5.58 -7.68 6.89
CA ALA A 169 -4.72 -8.79 7.27
C ALA A 169 -4.13 -8.61 8.69
N LYS A 170 -4.24 -9.60 9.59
CA LYS A 170 -3.92 -9.40 11.01
C LYS A 170 -2.49 -9.79 11.39
N PHE A 171 -2.04 -10.96 10.97
CA PHE A 171 -0.76 -11.53 11.39
C PHE A 171 0.13 -11.69 10.17
N ILE A 172 1.11 -10.80 10.02
CA ILE A 172 2.05 -10.80 8.90
C ILE A 172 3.45 -10.57 9.45
N ASP A 173 4.43 -11.29 8.95
CA ASP A 173 5.83 -11.00 9.25
C ASP A 173 6.23 -9.71 8.51
N ASN A 174 6.60 -9.80 7.23
CA ASN A 174 7.04 -8.64 6.45
C ASN A 174 6.32 -8.56 5.10
N ILE A 175 5.93 -7.36 4.70
CA ILE A 175 5.31 -7.10 3.39
C ILE A 175 5.93 -5.88 2.70
N ILE A 176 6.25 -6.02 1.42
CA ILE A 176 6.77 -4.95 0.56
C ILE A 176 5.90 -4.87 -0.70
N ILE A 177 5.20 -3.76 -0.89
CA ILE A 177 4.31 -3.52 -2.03
C ILE A 177 4.83 -2.34 -2.85
N GLU A 178 4.98 -2.54 -4.16
CA GLU A 178 5.58 -1.55 -5.05
C GLU A 178 4.72 -1.27 -6.28
N ASN A 179 4.73 -0.03 -6.77
CA ASN A 179 4.20 0.36 -8.09
C ASN A 179 2.73 -0.07 -8.31
N PHE A 180 1.83 0.36 -7.44
CA PHE A 180 0.40 0.16 -7.61
C PHE A 180 -0.35 1.48 -7.59
N THR A 181 -1.53 1.47 -8.19
CA THR A 181 -2.57 2.47 -7.95
C THR A 181 -3.74 1.83 -7.19
N GLY A 182 -4.46 2.57 -6.36
CA GLY A 182 -5.63 2.06 -5.65
C GLY A 182 -5.81 2.63 -4.25
N ASN A 183 -7.05 2.75 -3.83
CA ASN A 183 -7.43 3.26 -2.51
C ASN A 183 -7.35 2.15 -1.46
N GLY A 184 -6.98 2.50 -0.23
CA GLY A 184 -7.02 1.60 0.92
C GLY A 184 -6.06 0.40 0.85
N ILE A 185 -5.05 0.44 -0.03
CA ILE A 185 -3.98 -0.57 -0.09
C ILE A 185 -3.34 -0.70 1.30
N CYS A 186 -3.23 -1.92 1.80
CA CYS A 186 -2.74 -2.24 3.14
C CYS A 186 -3.48 -1.49 4.27
N GLY A 187 -4.74 -1.10 4.06
CA GLY A 187 -5.55 -0.49 5.11
C GLY A 187 -5.92 -1.51 6.20
N TYR A 188 -5.92 -1.08 7.46
CA TYR A 188 -6.26 -1.89 8.64
C TYR A 188 -5.40 -3.15 8.87
N ILE A 189 -4.30 -3.29 8.15
CA ILE A 189 -3.34 -4.37 8.37
C ILE A 189 -2.74 -4.27 9.80
N GLY A 190 -2.59 -5.40 10.48
CA GLY A 190 -2.14 -5.47 11.87
C GLY A 190 -3.12 -4.91 12.90
N SER A 191 -4.33 -4.49 12.51
CA SER A 191 -5.34 -3.99 13.45
C SER A 191 -6.12 -5.09 14.15
N TYR A 192 -6.92 -4.72 15.16
CA TYR A 192 -7.86 -5.62 15.85
C TYR A 192 -7.19 -6.83 16.50
N ASN A 193 -6.22 -6.56 17.36
CA ASN A 193 -5.32 -7.55 17.98
C ASN A 193 -4.42 -8.28 16.96
N GLY A 194 -4.20 -7.69 15.79
CA GLY A 194 -3.19 -8.13 14.83
C GLY A 194 -1.78 -7.78 15.29
N ASN A 195 -0.80 -8.39 14.63
CA ASN A 195 0.62 -8.11 14.82
C ASN A 195 1.33 -8.17 13.47
N VAL A 196 2.02 -7.09 13.12
CA VAL A 196 2.82 -7.00 11.89
C VAL A 196 4.25 -6.57 12.23
N ASN A 197 5.26 -7.23 11.69
CA ASN A 197 6.63 -6.77 11.89
C ASN A 197 6.94 -5.56 11.00
N GLU A 198 6.86 -5.70 9.67
CA GLU A 198 7.21 -4.61 8.76
C GLU A 198 6.26 -4.48 7.57
N ILE A 199 5.93 -3.24 7.23
CA ILE A 199 5.17 -2.88 6.04
C ILE A 199 5.93 -1.79 5.29
N MET A 200 6.22 -2.05 4.02
CA MET A 200 6.83 -1.09 3.12
C MET A 200 5.97 -0.89 1.88
N CYS A 201 5.63 0.35 1.57
CA CYS A 201 4.89 0.74 0.37
C CYS A 201 5.70 1.75 -0.44
N ILE A 202 6.01 1.41 -1.69
CA ILE A 202 6.89 2.18 -2.59
C ILE A 202 6.14 2.55 -3.87
N ASN A 203 6.16 3.82 -4.26
CA ASN A 203 5.51 4.30 -5.49
C ASN A 203 4.03 3.89 -5.56
N ILE A 204 3.27 4.11 -4.48
CA ILE A 204 1.84 3.79 -4.42
C ILE A 204 1.01 5.06 -4.61
N GLU A 205 0.06 5.05 -5.54
CA GLU A 205 -0.90 6.15 -5.76
C GLU A 205 -2.31 5.76 -5.32
N GLY A 206 -2.87 6.47 -4.34
CA GLY A 206 -4.26 6.27 -3.90
C GLY A 206 -4.56 6.88 -2.54
N GLU A 207 -5.83 6.97 -2.19
CA GLU A 207 -6.27 7.48 -0.90
C GLU A 207 -6.28 6.40 0.19
N GLY A 208 -5.85 6.74 1.40
CA GLY A 208 -5.93 5.86 2.57
C GLY A 208 -5.00 4.65 2.52
N VAL A 209 -3.93 4.68 1.71
CA VAL A 209 -2.85 3.68 1.72
C VAL A 209 -2.31 3.54 3.14
N CYS A 210 -2.19 2.33 3.67
CA CYS A 210 -1.74 2.07 5.04
C CYS A 210 -2.55 2.81 6.13
N SER A 211 -3.79 3.21 5.86
CA SER A 211 -4.63 3.84 6.89
C SER A 211 -5.02 2.82 7.97
N ASN A 212 -5.06 3.27 9.22
CA ASN A 212 -5.39 2.48 10.41
C ASN A 212 -4.50 1.24 10.58
N VAL A 213 -3.23 1.26 10.16
CA VAL A 213 -2.31 0.14 10.45
C VAL A 213 -2.07 0.04 11.95
N GLY A 214 -2.02 -1.18 12.49
CA GLY A 214 -1.69 -1.42 13.90
C GLY A 214 -2.66 -0.77 14.90
N SER A 215 -3.88 -0.47 14.49
CA SER A 215 -4.89 0.21 15.30
C SER A 215 -5.78 -0.79 16.07
N TYR A 216 -6.64 -0.31 16.96
CA TYR A 216 -7.66 -1.14 17.63
C TYR A 216 -7.05 -2.31 18.41
N ASN A 217 -6.11 -2.03 19.33
CA ASN A 217 -5.27 -3.02 20.03
C ASN A 217 -4.33 -3.83 19.11
N GLY A 218 -4.13 -3.37 17.88
CA GLY A 218 -3.14 -3.93 16.97
C GLY A 218 -1.72 -3.52 17.33
N HIS A 219 -0.75 -4.22 16.75
CA HIS A 219 0.67 -3.92 16.85
C HIS A 219 1.30 -3.91 15.47
N VAL A 220 2.12 -2.90 15.20
CA VAL A 220 3.03 -2.89 14.05
C VAL A 220 4.40 -2.43 14.53
N ASN A 221 5.48 -3.11 14.16
CA ASN A 221 6.80 -2.57 14.44
C ASN A 221 7.07 -1.39 13.48
N SER A 222 7.18 -1.63 12.18
CA SER A 222 7.59 -0.59 11.24
C SER A 222 6.65 -0.40 10.05
N ILE A 223 6.35 0.86 9.73
CA ILE A 223 5.65 1.27 8.51
C ILE A 223 6.50 2.26 7.73
N ILE A 224 6.74 1.98 6.46
CA ILE A 224 7.63 2.75 5.60
C ILE A 224 6.91 3.08 4.31
N LEU A 225 6.71 4.38 4.05
CA LEU A 225 6.12 4.89 2.82
C LEU A 225 7.16 5.66 2.02
N ILE A 226 7.34 5.33 0.75
CA ILE A 226 8.31 5.98 -0.14
C ILE A 226 7.64 6.37 -1.47
N ASN A 227 7.79 7.64 -1.86
CA ASN A 227 7.34 8.18 -3.16
C ASN A 227 5.84 7.91 -3.45
N GLY A 228 4.98 8.00 -2.43
CA GLY A 228 3.55 7.76 -2.59
C GLY A 228 2.81 9.03 -2.96
N LYS A 229 1.61 8.87 -3.54
CA LYS A 229 0.73 9.99 -3.89
C LYS A 229 -0.70 9.71 -3.44
N GLY A 230 -1.36 10.69 -2.84
CA GLY A 230 -2.74 10.58 -2.40
C GLY A 230 -2.96 10.95 -0.95
N LYS A 231 -4.23 11.10 -0.58
CA LYS A 231 -4.62 11.64 0.72
C LYS A 231 -4.65 10.57 1.81
N PHE A 232 -4.47 10.97 3.06
CA PHE A 232 -4.64 10.12 4.24
C PHE A 232 -3.72 8.88 4.27
N ALA A 233 -2.61 8.93 3.52
CA ALA A 233 -1.60 7.87 3.55
C ALA A 233 -1.09 7.69 4.98
N ALA A 234 -1.17 6.48 5.50
CA ALA A 234 -0.77 6.13 6.85
C ALA A 234 -1.46 6.95 7.96
N SER A 235 -2.70 7.38 7.71
CA SER A 235 -3.52 8.02 8.74
C SER A 235 -3.93 7.02 9.83
N ASN A 236 -4.12 7.48 11.06
CA ASN A 236 -4.58 6.70 12.22
C ASN A 236 -3.67 5.52 12.60
N ILE A 237 -2.38 5.51 12.23
CA ILE A 237 -1.47 4.42 12.65
C ILE A 237 -1.43 4.28 14.17
N GLY A 238 -1.45 3.04 14.67
CA GLY A 238 -1.27 2.79 16.11
C GLY A 238 -2.37 3.42 16.97
N SER A 239 -3.51 3.79 16.38
CA SER A 239 -4.61 4.47 17.08
C SER A 239 -5.51 3.48 17.83
N ASN A 240 -6.44 3.99 18.65
CA ASN A 240 -7.48 3.18 19.29
C ASN A 240 -6.91 2.04 20.15
N LYS A 241 -5.98 2.34 21.07
CA LYS A 241 -5.20 1.35 21.86
C LYS A 241 -4.20 0.51 21.06
N GLY A 242 -4.01 0.85 19.79
CA GLY A 242 -2.99 0.26 18.95
C GLY A 242 -1.58 0.73 19.31
N HIS A 243 -0.59 0.14 18.64
CA HIS A 243 0.81 0.46 18.80
C HIS A 243 1.54 0.40 17.47
N ALA A 244 2.39 1.40 17.23
CA ALA A 244 3.39 1.41 16.16
C ALA A 244 4.75 1.87 16.70
N GLU A 245 5.82 1.10 16.47
CA GLU A 245 7.16 1.52 16.91
C GLU A 245 7.71 2.61 15.98
N HIS A 246 7.61 2.43 14.67
CA HIS A 246 8.23 3.29 13.68
C HIS A 246 7.28 3.62 12.52
N ALA A 247 7.17 4.91 12.19
CA ALA A 247 6.55 5.39 10.96
C ALA A 247 7.54 6.26 10.18
N ILE A 248 7.93 5.81 9.00
CA ILE A 248 8.85 6.51 8.11
C ILE A 248 8.09 6.88 6.84
N SER A 249 8.12 8.17 6.48
CA SER A 249 7.41 8.70 5.32
C SER A 249 8.33 9.59 4.52
N ILE A 250 8.57 9.23 3.26
CA ILE A 250 9.56 9.86 2.39
C ILE A 250 8.91 10.21 1.06
N ASN A 251 9.09 11.46 0.61
CA ASN A 251 8.64 12.00 -0.67
C ASN A 251 7.15 11.71 -0.96
N GLN A 252 6.27 11.85 0.03
CA GLN A 252 4.83 11.69 -0.20
C GLN A 252 4.21 12.96 -0.77
N ASP A 253 3.38 12.83 -1.80
CA ASP A 253 2.58 13.92 -2.37
C ASP A 253 1.09 13.71 -2.03
N GLY A 254 0.60 14.39 -0.99
CA GLY A 254 -0.80 14.32 -0.61
C GLY A 254 -1.13 14.93 0.74
N ASP A 255 -2.40 15.26 0.91
CA ASP A 255 -2.89 15.82 2.17
C ASP A 255 -3.00 14.74 3.24
N TYR A 256 -2.75 15.11 4.50
CA TYR A 256 -3.04 14.30 5.68
C TYR A 256 -2.24 12.99 5.79
N THR A 257 -1.04 12.94 5.21
CA THR A 257 -0.08 11.87 5.43
C THR A 257 0.27 11.76 6.92
N LEU A 258 0.18 10.58 7.52
CA LEU A 258 0.41 10.33 8.94
C LEU A 258 -0.52 11.11 9.90
N ALA A 259 -1.65 11.63 9.41
CA ALA A 259 -2.63 12.28 10.29
C ALA A 259 -3.14 11.30 11.36
N ASP A 260 -3.33 11.76 12.59
CA ASP A 260 -3.86 10.96 13.70
C ASP A 260 -3.04 9.72 14.10
N GLY A 261 -1.75 9.69 13.72
CA GLY A 261 -0.79 8.69 14.22
C GLY A 261 -0.70 8.71 15.75
N GLY A 262 -0.76 7.53 16.37
CA GLY A 262 -0.78 7.35 17.82
C GLY A 262 -2.05 7.87 18.50
N GLY A 263 -3.15 8.08 17.76
CA GLY A 263 -4.38 8.76 18.17
C GLY A 263 -5.08 8.26 19.44
N HIS A 264 -6.41 8.08 19.42
CA HIS A 264 -7.19 7.82 20.64
C HIS A 264 -6.64 6.61 21.46
N TRP A 265 -6.03 6.87 22.62
CA TRP A 265 -5.38 5.86 23.49
C TRP A 265 -4.29 5.01 22.80
N GLY A 266 -3.78 5.45 21.66
CA GLY A 266 -2.79 4.75 20.85
C GLY A 266 -1.34 5.09 21.22
N ASN A 267 -0.41 4.47 20.49
CA ASN A 267 1.00 4.83 20.54
C ASN A 267 1.64 4.74 19.16
N LEU A 268 2.41 5.78 18.81
CA LEU A 268 3.33 5.82 17.68
C LEU A 268 4.67 6.37 18.20
N GLU A 269 5.66 5.50 18.41
CA GLU A 269 6.86 5.87 19.17
C GLU A 269 7.82 6.76 18.39
N HIS A 270 8.08 6.43 17.12
CA HIS A 270 9.05 7.17 16.33
C HIS A 270 8.47 7.50 14.97
N THR A 271 8.61 8.77 14.58
CA THR A 271 8.14 9.24 13.27
C THR A 271 9.25 9.98 12.53
N ILE A 272 9.50 9.60 11.27
CA ILE A 272 10.43 10.27 10.38
C ILE A 272 9.67 10.72 9.14
N ILE A 273 9.71 12.02 8.85
CA ILE A 273 9.06 12.61 7.67
C ILE A 273 10.12 13.33 6.84
N ILE A 274 10.28 12.95 5.58
CA ILE A 274 11.27 13.52 4.66
C ILE A 274 10.58 13.97 3.37
N ASN A 275 10.66 15.26 3.04
CA ASN A 275 10.21 15.81 1.75
C ASN A 275 8.75 15.51 1.35
N ASN A 276 7.84 15.40 2.32
CA ASN A 276 6.42 15.26 2.01
C ASN A 276 5.81 16.62 1.62
N VAL A 277 4.94 16.63 0.61
CA VAL A 277 4.21 17.77 0.07
C VAL A 277 2.70 17.55 0.28
N GLY A 278 1.97 18.59 0.67
CA GLY A 278 0.52 18.55 0.90
C GLY A 278 0.10 19.20 2.21
N LYS A 279 -1.21 19.41 2.39
CA LYS A 279 -1.78 19.96 3.64
C LYS A 279 -1.64 18.92 4.73
N GLN A 280 -0.85 19.24 5.75
CA GLN A 280 -0.84 18.48 7.00
C GLN A 280 -1.91 19.07 7.93
N GLN A 281 -2.73 18.24 8.58
CA GLN A 281 -3.64 18.78 9.59
C GLN A 281 -2.80 19.46 10.69
N PRO A 282 -3.16 20.68 11.12
CA PRO A 282 -2.47 21.37 12.22
C PRO A 282 -2.71 20.72 13.58
N PHE A 283 -3.58 19.70 13.67
CA PHE A 283 -3.92 19.00 14.91
C PHE A 283 -3.64 17.50 14.78
N SER A 284 -3.15 16.95 15.89
CA SER A 284 -3.08 15.54 16.27
C SER A 284 -2.22 14.55 15.49
N VAL A 285 -0.89 14.64 15.66
CA VAL A 285 -0.29 13.49 16.33
C VAL A 285 -0.74 13.68 17.78
N PHE A 286 -1.88 13.10 18.18
CA PHE A 286 -2.33 13.17 19.56
C PHE A 286 -1.28 12.40 20.35
N ASN A 287 -0.30 13.13 20.86
CA ASN A 287 0.83 12.60 21.59
C ASN A 287 0.33 12.20 23.00
N ALA A 288 -0.54 11.18 23.05
CA ALA A 288 -0.88 10.51 24.29
C ALA A 288 0.29 9.61 24.78
N SER A 289 1.38 9.53 24.01
CA SER A 289 2.54 8.69 24.34
C SER A 289 3.82 9.22 23.69
N LYS A 290 4.71 9.79 24.51
CA LYS A 290 6.20 9.69 24.58
C LYS A 290 7.07 9.66 23.31
N GLY A 291 6.53 9.79 22.10
CA GLY A 291 7.24 9.52 20.87
C GLY A 291 8.13 10.66 20.39
N THR A 292 9.19 10.32 19.65
CA THR A 292 10.11 11.28 19.02
C THR A 292 9.78 11.43 17.53
N ALA A 293 9.47 12.64 17.10
CA ALA A 293 9.31 12.98 15.70
C ALA A 293 10.58 13.68 15.15
N ILE A 294 10.93 13.34 13.92
CA ILE A 294 11.97 13.98 13.11
C ILE A 294 11.30 14.41 11.81
N ARG A 295 11.28 15.72 11.53
CA ARG A 295 10.80 16.25 10.26
C ARG A 295 11.94 16.92 9.51
N ILE A 296 12.15 16.48 8.27
CA ILE A 296 13.14 17.01 7.33
C ILE A 296 12.37 17.44 6.08
N ALA A 297 12.09 18.73 5.95
CA ALA A 297 11.34 19.25 4.80
C ALA A 297 12.29 19.76 3.69
N ASP A 298 12.02 19.43 2.42
CA ASP A 298 12.57 20.18 1.28
C ASP A 298 11.81 21.50 1.15
N TRP A 299 12.54 22.59 1.32
CA TRP A 299 12.07 23.96 1.43
C TRP A 299 11.56 24.57 0.12
N ARG A 300 11.74 23.88 -1.01
CA ARG A 300 11.57 24.47 -2.35
C ARG A 300 10.13 24.56 -2.87
N ASN A 301 9.16 23.89 -2.24
CA ASN A 301 7.78 23.77 -2.77
C ASN A 301 6.68 24.39 -1.88
N HIS A 302 7.00 25.19 -0.86
CA HIS A 302 5.98 25.86 -0.05
C HIS A 302 5.73 27.31 -0.53
N GLU A 303 4.47 27.65 -0.80
CA GLU A 303 4.02 29.00 -1.20
C GLU A 303 4.23 30.09 -0.12
N SER A 304 4.68 29.71 1.07
CA SER A 304 5.14 30.64 2.12
C SER A 304 6.17 29.93 3.01
N PRO A 305 7.47 30.07 2.73
CA PRO A 305 8.51 29.52 3.58
C PRO A 305 8.62 30.40 4.83
N ASN A 306 7.89 30.05 5.90
CA ASN A 306 8.19 30.58 7.22
C ASN A 306 9.03 29.52 7.99
N PRO A 307 10.33 29.78 8.23
CA PRO A 307 11.25 28.87 8.94
C PRO A 307 10.75 28.43 10.32
N GLU A 308 9.87 29.20 10.97
CA GLU A 308 9.32 28.86 12.28
C GLU A 308 8.39 27.64 12.27
N TYR A 309 7.79 27.28 11.12
CA TYR A 309 6.98 26.06 11.00
C TYR A 309 7.82 24.80 10.76
N MET A 310 9.09 24.93 10.38
CA MET A 310 10.00 23.80 10.13
C MET A 310 10.63 23.22 11.40
N LEU A 311 10.59 23.93 12.54
CA LEU A 311 11.27 23.53 13.78
C LEU A 311 10.34 23.03 14.90
N ARG A 312 9.02 23.02 14.70
CA ARG A 312 8.05 22.73 15.77
C ARG A 312 7.78 21.25 16.07
N SER A 313 8.56 20.31 15.54
CA SER A 313 8.38 18.88 15.88
C SER A 313 9.69 18.13 16.01
N ILE A 314 10.61 18.75 16.77
CA ILE A 314 11.71 18.08 17.46
C ILE A 314 11.73 18.68 18.87
N HIS A 315 11.25 17.98 19.91
CA HIS A 315 11.48 18.37 21.31
C HIS A 315 12.91 18.00 21.73
N TYR A 316 13.89 18.56 21.05
CA TYR A 316 15.28 18.58 21.50
C TYR A 316 15.66 20.04 21.73
N THR A 317 16.27 20.33 22.88
CA THR A 317 16.91 21.63 23.11
C THR A 317 17.93 21.88 22.00
N GLN A 318 18.13 23.15 21.62
CA GLN A 318 19.01 23.55 20.51
C GLN A 318 20.41 22.89 20.57
N ASP A 319 20.90 22.63 21.77
CA ASP A 319 22.18 21.96 22.04
C ASP A 319 22.21 20.46 21.66
N LYS A 320 21.07 19.77 21.71
CA LYS A 320 20.95 18.34 21.34
C LYS A 320 20.79 18.16 19.83
N ILE A 321 20.19 19.12 19.12
CA ILE A 321 20.03 19.10 17.66
C ILE A 321 21.38 19.19 16.94
N VAL A 322 22.32 19.99 17.46
CA VAL A 322 23.68 20.12 16.89
C VAL A 322 24.40 18.77 16.82
N GLN A 323 24.20 17.90 17.83
CA GLN A 323 24.81 16.58 17.88
C GLN A 323 24.16 15.58 16.91
N LEU A 324 22.88 15.77 16.56
CA LEU A 324 22.12 14.88 15.66
C LEU A 324 22.19 15.30 14.19
N LYS A 325 22.63 16.53 13.90
CA LYS A 325 22.76 17.06 12.53
C LYS A 325 23.55 16.13 11.57
N PRO A 326 24.71 15.57 11.93
CA PRO A 326 25.46 14.68 11.02
C PRO A 326 24.71 13.37 10.72
N LEU A 327 23.85 12.94 11.65
CA LEU A 327 23.02 11.76 11.49
C LEU A 327 21.89 12.04 10.49
N PHE A 328 21.23 13.19 10.61
CA PHE A 328 20.20 13.63 9.65
C PHE A 328 20.77 13.86 8.25
N GLU A 329 21.96 14.46 8.15
CA GLU A 329 22.66 14.63 6.87
C GLU A 329 23.00 13.28 6.22
N LYS A 330 23.37 12.27 7.03
CA LYS A 330 23.58 10.91 6.54
C LYS A 330 22.29 10.24 6.10
N VAL A 331 21.20 10.36 6.86
CA VAL A 331 19.89 9.83 6.48
C VAL A 331 19.43 10.46 5.16
N LEU A 332 19.50 11.79 5.04
CA LEU A 332 19.21 12.51 3.80
C LEU A 332 20.08 12.04 2.62
N CYS A 333 21.39 11.93 2.82
CA CYS A 333 22.32 11.46 1.79
C CYS A 333 21.97 10.04 1.35
N ILE A 334 21.67 9.15 2.29
CA ILE A 334 21.25 7.79 2.03
C ILE A 334 19.91 7.78 1.27
N THR A 335 18.93 8.58 1.68
CA THR A 335 17.62 8.69 1.01
C THR A 335 17.74 9.24 -0.41
N GLU A 336 18.59 10.23 -0.65
CA GLU A 336 18.90 10.71 -2.00
C GLU A 336 19.59 9.63 -2.83
N GLN A 337 20.49 8.86 -2.22
CA GLN A 337 21.14 7.73 -2.88
C GLN A 337 20.18 6.59 -3.20
N MET A 338 19.02 6.46 -2.55
CA MET A 338 18.01 5.44 -2.85
C MET A 338 17.27 5.71 -4.16
N LYS A 339 17.23 6.96 -4.64
CA LYS A 339 16.59 7.29 -5.92
C LYS A 339 17.23 6.49 -7.06
N ASP A 340 16.40 5.82 -7.85
CA ASP A 340 16.78 5.01 -9.01
C ASP A 340 17.74 3.83 -8.71
N LYS A 341 17.85 3.39 -7.45
CA LYS A 341 18.64 2.21 -7.10
C LYS A 341 17.83 0.92 -7.12
N PRO A 342 18.49 -0.23 -7.40
CA PRO A 342 17.89 -1.53 -7.16
C PRO A 342 17.44 -1.70 -5.70
N LEU A 343 16.32 -2.38 -5.48
CA LEU A 343 15.70 -2.54 -4.16
C LEU A 343 16.64 -3.12 -3.10
N PHE A 344 17.51 -4.07 -3.44
CA PHE A 344 18.44 -4.64 -2.46
C PHE A 344 19.39 -3.56 -1.89
N ILE A 345 19.78 -2.57 -2.70
CA ILE A 345 20.57 -1.42 -2.24
C ILE A 345 19.69 -0.53 -1.38
N MET A 346 18.43 -0.30 -1.76
CA MET A 346 17.49 0.46 -0.93
C MET A 346 17.28 -0.17 0.44
N LEU A 347 17.10 -1.50 0.53
CA LEU A 347 16.95 -2.22 1.81
C LEU A 347 18.22 -2.16 2.66
N MET A 348 19.40 -2.28 2.06
CA MET A 348 20.67 -2.09 2.79
C MET A 348 20.79 -0.66 3.33
N LEU A 349 20.47 0.32 2.51
CA LEU A 349 20.48 1.74 2.88
C LEU A 349 19.42 2.05 3.95
N LEU A 350 18.25 1.41 3.89
CA LEU A 350 17.18 1.55 4.87
C LEU A 350 17.58 0.93 6.22
N ASN A 351 18.24 -0.22 6.21
CA ASN A 351 18.85 -0.81 7.40
C ASN A 351 19.94 0.09 8.00
N GLN A 352 20.70 0.80 7.17
CA GLN A 352 21.64 1.81 7.66
C GLN A 352 20.90 2.99 8.30
N VAL A 353 19.83 3.49 7.68
CA VAL A 353 18.97 4.54 8.26
C VAL A 353 18.40 4.06 9.60
N ASN A 354 17.84 2.85 9.67
CA ASN A 354 17.26 2.30 10.89
C ASN A 354 18.33 2.15 11.99
N SER A 355 19.51 1.59 11.67
CA SER A 355 20.63 1.50 12.60
C SER A 355 21.13 2.87 13.07
N LEU A 356 21.07 3.90 12.22
CA LEU A 356 21.41 5.28 12.59
C LEU A 356 20.36 5.87 13.53
N VAL A 357 19.07 5.68 13.23
CA VAL A 357 17.94 6.14 14.04
C VAL A 357 17.97 5.52 15.44
N GLN A 358 18.27 4.22 15.56
CA GLN A 358 18.42 3.53 16.84
C GLN A 358 19.56 4.08 17.71
N ARG A 359 20.53 4.78 17.13
CA ARG A 359 21.64 5.41 17.88
C ARG A 359 21.30 6.79 18.42
N ILE A 360 20.12 7.33 18.10
CA ILE A 360 19.64 8.58 18.67
C ILE A 360 19.30 8.33 20.14
N PRO A 361 19.98 8.97 21.12
CA PRO A 361 19.66 8.79 22.52
C PRO A 361 18.30 9.41 22.81
N PHE A 362 17.27 8.57 22.89
CA PHE A 362 15.96 8.95 23.39
C PHE A 362 16.06 9.11 24.91
N GLY A 363 15.98 10.35 25.39
CA GLY A 363 16.01 10.61 26.83
C GLY A 363 14.79 10.01 27.52
N LYS A 364 14.98 9.35 28.68
CA LYS A 364 13.88 9.08 29.61
C LYS A 364 13.42 10.43 30.18
N TYR A 365 12.17 10.81 29.95
CA TYR A 365 11.55 11.96 30.58
C TYR A 365 10.69 11.48 31.75
N ASP A 366 11.03 11.92 32.97
CA ASP A 366 10.24 11.76 34.19
C ASP A 366 9.08 12.78 34.18
N LEU A 367 7.88 12.33 34.51
CA LEU A 367 6.61 13.03 34.25
C LEU A 367 5.97 13.67 35.51
N GLU A 368 6.75 14.01 36.54
CA GLU A 368 6.17 14.69 37.71
C GLU A 368 5.67 16.12 37.39
N ASP A 369 6.11 16.75 36.29
CA ASP A 369 5.83 18.16 35.99
C ASP A 369 4.58 18.44 35.11
N TYR A 370 3.78 17.43 34.74
CA TYR A 370 2.61 17.62 33.86
C TYR A 370 1.26 17.20 34.48
N ARG A 371 1.17 17.22 35.81
CA ARG A 371 -0.13 17.20 36.51
C ARG A 371 -0.50 18.63 36.91
N ASP A 372 -1.03 19.39 35.96
CA ASP A 372 -1.96 20.51 36.22
C ASP A 372 -2.88 20.69 35.01
#